data_AF-A0A4R6TJJ8-F1
#
_entry.id   AF-A0A4R6TJJ8-F1
#
_cell.length_a   1.000
_cell.length_b   1.000
_cell.length_c   1.000
_cell.angle_alpha   90.00
_cell.angle_beta   90.00
_cell.angle_gamma   90.00
#
_symmetry.space_group_name_H-M   'P 1'
#
loop_
_entity.id
_entity.type
_entity.pdbx_description
1 polymer ?
#
loop_
_entity_poly.entity_id
_entity_poly.type
_entity_poly.pdbx_seq_one_letter_code
_entity_poly.pdbx_strand_id
1 'polypeptide(L)'
;MATLIVKPSNTLGIKIQRVKKAYLAKKEIKGSEKTGETHSYTFKGTNSTSTKARKEKIATIIYEKIKSSLQKSKQQTTVNDIVEVLEKDSYTKGDCIDIPLTLPKIKFTKLTSASLGDEVYIVVETENMSGREIKMNLKQGGDKKVLAEVKKGIYVTQKSNKQASLLFTATVGEFAKKENCANAKDYIDQAIAKVKLQSTKEDRNKEYREALNKAVDKKALLYISMDAEPEKNDWFSVKYEEVFDNRPNLWYYGEGNWFELKDNSTLEYNIYSNGKIEKNKIKKPKEVLYNYYDAKGNKHRLGETKLIEVDKWQKKNIKKNPIEKTLLLDARQLDKYSSKEVNYGIVKWSTSKKRYYINPDCFAGLIGAMIEEGIVDLGSTGFSDINGSPGNSTSHINGEAGDLRYLSTNKDGGQTYLQHSHFDYERQVKFNNALYKFGWGREKKMLSENFERFIEEKEVLNPKTKKKEKVKITKTTLLPHTQHYKTEKVRHYHHLHIFGFDFSKIKEV
;
A
#
# COMPACT_ATOMS: atom_id res chain seq x y z
N MET A 1 48.70 -23.17 48.82
CA MET A 1 47.25 -23.44 49.02
C MET A 1 46.64 -23.70 47.65
N ALA A 2 46.09 -24.90 47.42
CA ALA A 2 45.45 -25.24 46.16
C ALA A 2 44.02 -24.66 46.15
N THR A 3 43.72 -23.83 45.16
CA THR A 3 42.40 -23.21 44.97
C THR A 3 41.41 -24.28 44.53
N LEU A 4 40.55 -24.71 45.46
CA LEU A 4 39.52 -25.70 45.19
C LEU A 4 38.40 -25.04 44.37
N ILE A 5 38.41 -25.23 43.05
CA ILE A 5 37.32 -24.81 42.18
C ILE A 5 36.20 -25.85 42.27
N VAL A 6 35.26 -25.62 43.18
CA VAL A 6 34.01 -26.40 43.23
C VAL A 6 33.16 -25.99 42.04
N LYS A 7 33.03 -26.88 41.05
CA LYS A 7 31.97 -26.79 40.02
C LYS A 7 30.76 -27.54 40.57
N PRO A 8 29.70 -26.87 41.05
CA PRO A 8 28.51 -27.56 41.52
C PRO A 8 27.91 -28.36 40.36
N SER A 9 27.85 -29.69 40.50
CA SER A 9 27.11 -30.57 39.61
C SER A 9 25.66 -30.65 40.10
N ASN A 10 24.69 -30.59 39.19
CA ASN A 10 23.26 -30.76 39.49
C ASN A 10 22.94 -32.24 39.78
N THR A 11 23.46 -32.76 40.88
CA THR A 11 23.29 -34.16 41.32
C THR A 11 21.83 -34.52 41.63
N LEU A 12 20.98 -33.52 41.87
CA LEU A 12 19.56 -33.69 42.19
C LEU A 12 18.64 -33.76 40.96
N GLY A 13 19.18 -33.60 39.73
CA GLY A 13 18.37 -33.64 38.51
C GLY A 13 17.32 -32.52 38.41
N ILE A 14 17.51 -31.41 39.13
CA ILE A 14 16.54 -30.32 39.20
C ILE A 14 16.44 -29.66 37.82
N LYS A 15 15.27 -29.77 37.19
CA LYS A 15 14.95 -29.06 35.94
C LYS A 15 14.52 -27.64 36.26
N ILE A 16 15.45 -26.70 36.10
CA ILE A 16 15.17 -25.28 36.30
C ILE A 16 14.34 -24.79 35.10
N GLN A 17 13.19 -24.18 35.39
CA GLN A 17 12.34 -23.56 34.38
C GLN A 17 12.92 -22.20 34.01
N ARG A 18 13.03 -21.91 32.71
CA ARG A 18 13.65 -20.68 32.24
C ARG A 18 12.93 -20.07 31.06
N VAL A 19 12.84 -18.75 31.03
CA VAL A 19 12.59 -18.00 29.80
C VAL A 19 13.92 -17.45 29.32
N LYS A 20 14.34 -17.88 28.14
CA LYS A 20 15.64 -17.53 27.56
C LYS A 20 15.55 -16.26 26.74
N LYS A 21 14.47 -16.14 25.96
CA LYS A 21 14.30 -15.03 25.01
C LYS A 21 12.84 -14.70 24.78
N ALA A 22 12.54 -13.43 24.53
CA ALA A 22 11.31 -13.09 23.83
C ALA A 22 11.47 -11.97 22.82
N TYR A 23 10.73 -12.09 21.72
CA TYR A 23 10.78 -11.11 20.66
C TYR A 23 9.52 -11.09 19.79
N LEU A 24 9.22 -9.92 19.20
CA LEU A 24 8.30 -9.78 18.09
C LEU A 24 8.97 -10.27 16.80
N ALA A 25 8.22 -10.95 15.95
CA ALA A 25 8.72 -11.67 14.79
C ALA A 25 7.73 -11.66 13.62
N LYS A 26 8.27 -11.84 12.41
CA LYS A 26 7.53 -12.24 11.22
C LYS A 26 7.65 -13.75 11.01
N LYS A 27 6.55 -14.41 10.65
CA LYS A 27 6.52 -15.81 10.19
C LYS A 27 6.90 -15.85 8.71
N GLU A 28 7.96 -16.58 8.37
CA GLU A 28 8.44 -16.78 7.01
C GLU A 28 8.41 -18.26 6.65
N ILE A 29 8.11 -18.57 5.38
CA ILE A 29 8.29 -19.92 4.81
C ILE A 29 9.66 -19.92 4.12
N LYS A 30 10.57 -20.78 4.58
CA LYS A 30 11.95 -20.90 4.08
C LYS A 30 12.16 -22.11 3.16
N GLY A 31 11.09 -22.80 2.79
CA GLY A 31 11.10 -23.96 1.92
C GLY A 31 9.98 -24.92 2.27
N SER A 32 10.08 -26.14 1.74
CA SER A 32 9.17 -27.25 2.03
C SER A 32 9.92 -28.57 2.03
N GLU A 33 9.43 -29.54 2.80
CA GLU A 33 10.01 -30.88 2.90
C GLU A 33 8.93 -31.93 2.59
N LYS A 34 9.28 -33.02 1.89
CA LYS A 34 8.35 -34.12 1.57
C LYS A 34 8.02 -34.90 2.85
N THR A 35 6.75 -35.27 3.05
CA THR A 35 6.30 -35.95 4.28
C THR A 35 6.43 -37.47 4.22
N GLY A 36 6.63 -38.03 3.02
CA GLY A 36 6.50 -39.47 2.77
C GLY A 36 5.05 -39.92 2.53
N GLU A 37 4.06 -39.05 2.75
CA GLU A 37 2.66 -39.31 2.39
C GLU A 37 2.39 -38.88 0.94
N THR A 38 1.37 -39.49 0.33
CA THR A 38 0.96 -39.18 -1.04
C THR A 38 -0.55 -38.91 -1.14
N HIS A 39 -0.94 -38.17 -2.18
CA HIS A 39 -2.32 -37.98 -2.60
C HIS A 39 -2.52 -38.60 -3.99
N SER A 40 -3.35 -39.62 -4.07
CA SER A 40 -3.62 -40.29 -5.35
C SER A 40 -4.55 -39.44 -6.22
N TYR A 41 -4.18 -39.27 -7.49
CA TYR A 41 -4.97 -38.54 -8.48
C TYR A 41 -5.27 -39.42 -9.69
N THR A 42 -6.56 -39.58 -10.01
CA THR A 42 -7.03 -40.32 -11.18
C THR A 42 -7.35 -39.40 -12.35
N PHE A 43 -6.78 -39.69 -13.51
CA PHE A 43 -7.02 -38.96 -14.74
C PHE A 43 -8.44 -39.20 -15.25
N LYS A 44 -9.17 -38.12 -15.55
CA LYS A 44 -10.55 -38.17 -16.06
C LYS A 44 -10.66 -38.20 -17.60
N GLY A 45 -9.53 -38.16 -18.30
CA GLY A 45 -9.44 -38.10 -19.75
C GLY A 45 -8.00 -38.20 -20.23
N THR A 46 -7.79 -38.14 -21.54
CA THR A 46 -6.46 -38.26 -22.14
C THR A 46 -5.66 -36.95 -22.01
N ASN A 47 -4.44 -37.05 -21.50
CA ASN A 47 -3.54 -35.93 -21.23
C ASN A 47 -2.13 -36.30 -21.70
N SER A 48 -1.59 -35.56 -22.68
CA SER A 48 -0.21 -35.73 -23.14
C SER A 48 0.76 -34.98 -22.22
N THR A 49 1.85 -35.63 -21.84
CA THR A 49 2.91 -35.15 -20.94
C THR A 49 4.31 -35.32 -21.55
N SER A 50 4.39 -35.66 -22.84
CA SER A 50 5.62 -35.97 -23.60
C SER A 50 6.63 -34.83 -23.77
N THR A 51 6.28 -33.60 -23.37
CA THR A 51 7.20 -32.46 -23.39
C THR A 51 7.14 -31.74 -22.06
N LYS A 52 8.24 -31.08 -21.67
CA LYS A 52 8.34 -30.32 -20.42
C LYS A 52 7.19 -29.32 -20.25
N ALA A 53 6.91 -28.52 -21.29
CA ALA A 53 5.83 -27.53 -21.27
C ALA A 53 4.44 -28.17 -21.08
N ARG A 54 4.18 -29.32 -21.69
CA ARG A 54 2.92 -30.05 -21.49
C ARG A 54 2.84 -30.63 -20.08
N LYS A 55 3.93 -31.22 -19.57
CA LYS A 55 4.02 -31.77 -18.22
C LYS A 55 3.72 -30.71 -17.16
N GLU A 56 4.34 -29.53 -17.26
CA GLU A 56 4.08 -28.37 -16.37
C GLU A 56 2.63 -27.87 -16.47
N LYS A 57 2.07 -27.80 -17.68
CA LYS A 57 0.66 -27.41 -17.88
C LYS A 57 -0.30 -28.39 -17.22
N ILE A 58 -0.10 -29.70 -17.41
CA ILE A 58 -0.92 -30.74 -16.79
C ILE A 58 -0.76 -30.73 -15.28
N ALA A 59 0.46 -30.64 -14.76
CA ALA A 59 0.73 -30.53 -13.33
C ALA A 59 0.01 -29.34 -12.68
N THR A 60 0.00 -28.18 -13.35
CA THR A 60 -0.74 -26.99 -12.90
C THR A 60 -2.25 -27.24 -12.83
N ILE A 61 -2.82 -27.91 -13.84
CA ILE A 61 -4.24 -28.26 -13.86
C ILE A 61 -4.58 -29.24 -12.72
N ILE A 62 -3.74 -30.24 -12.50
CA ILE A 62 -3.90 -31.22 -11.42
C ILE A 62 -3.84 -30.49 -10.07
N TYR A 63 -2.83 -29.64 -9.88
CA TYR A 63 -2.68 -28.82 -8.67
C TYR A 63 -3.95 -28.04 -8.36
N GLU A 64 -4.49 -27.29 -9.32
CA GLU A 64 -5.71 -26.50 -9.11
C GLU A 64 -6.94 -27.36 -8.78
N LYS A 65 -7.03 -28.59 -9.32
CA LYS A 65 -8.12 -29.53 -8.98
C LYS A 65 -8.03 -30.05 -7.55
N ILE A 66 -6.82 -30.41 -7.09
CA ILE A 66 -6.63 -31.05 -5.78
C ILE A 66 -6.45 -30.05 -4.64
N LYS A 67 -6.03 -28.82 -4.94
CA LYS A 67 -5.70 -27.77 -3.96
C LYS A 67 -6.77 -27.54 -2.90
N SER A 68 -8.04 -27.49 -3.29
CA SER A 68 -9.15 -27.29 -2.35
C SER A 68 -9.33 -28.47 -1.38
N SER A 69 -9.07 -29.70 -1.85
CA SER A 69 -9.11 -30.92 -1.03
C SER A 69 -7.95 -30.93 -0.05
N LEU A 70 -6.72 -30.70 -0.53
CA LEU A 70 -5.51 -30.63 0.30
C LEU A 70 -5.62 -29.55 1.38
N GLN A 71 -6.20 -28.40 1.07
CA GLN A 71 -6.45 -27.34 2.07
C GLN A 71 -7.38 -27.78 3.19
N LYS A 72 -8.42 -28.57 2.89
CA LYS A 72 -9.36 -29.08 3.91
C LYS A 72 -8.67 -30.09 4.84
N SER A 73 -7.77 -30.92 4.32
CA SER A 73 -6.97 -31.87 5.10
C SER A 73 -5.70 -31.26 5.72
N LYS A 74 -5.49 -29.94 5.59
CA LYS A 74 -4.26 -29.24 6.02
C LYS A 74 -2.97 -29.81 5.40
N GLN A 75 -3.08 -30.43 4.23
CA GLN A 75 -1.96 -30.94 3.45
C GLN A 75 -1.62 -29.95 2.33
N GLN A 76 -0.47 -30.15 1.70
CA GLN A 76 -0.05 -29.33 0.55
C GLN A 76 0.90 -30.15 -0.35
N THR A 77 1.10 -29.65 -1.56
CA THR A 77 2.08 -30.14 -2.55
C THR A 77 2.49 -28.97 -3.43
N THR A 78 3.46 -29.16 -4.33
CA THR A 78 3.87 -28.14 -5.31
C THR A 78 3.63 -28.60 -6.74
N VAL A 79 3.59 -27.66 -7.69
CA VAL A 79 3.52 -28.00 -9.11
C VAL A 79 4.75 -28.81 -9.53
N ASN A 80 5.93 -28.47 -9.00
CA ASN A 80 7.16 -29.20 -9.27
C ASN A 80 7.09 -30.65 -8.79
N ASP A 81 6.57 -30.89 -7.58
CA ASP A 81 6.35 -32.24 -7.04
C ASP A 81 5.42 -33.07 -7.94
N ILE A 82 4.38 -32.44 -8.51
CA ILE A 82 3.48 -33.12 -9.47
C ILE A 82 4.20 -33.40 -10.79
N VAL A 83 5.03 -32.49 -11.29
CA VAL A 83 5.83 -32.70 -12.49
C VAL A 83 6.76 -33.90 -12.33
N GLU A 84 7.38 -34.07 -11.16
CA GLU A 84 8.28 -35.18 -10.87
C GLU A 84 7.59 -36.55 -11.00
N VAL A 85 6.32 -36.67 -10.60
CA VAL A 85 5.58 -37.95 -10.66
C VAL A 85 4.86 -38.22 -11.98
N LEU A 86 4.90 -37.27 -12.93
CA LEU A 86 4.37 -37.45 -14.28
C LEU A 86 5.41 -38.13 -15.18
N GLU A 87 5.68 -39.41 -14.97
CA GLU A 87 6.74 -40.16 -15.66
C GLU A 87 6.38 -40.60 -17.08
N LYS A 88 5.09 -40.83 -17.39
CA LYS A 88 4.65 -41.28 -18.72
C LYS A 88 4.58 -40.13 -19.73
N ASP A 89 4.66 -40.44 -21.02
CA ASP A 89 4.44 -39.49 -22.13
C ASP A 89 2.97 -39.13 -22.35
N SER A 90 2.05 -39.97 -21.85
CA SER A 90 0.62 -39.71 -21.83
C SER A 90 -0.08 -40.49 -20.74
N TYR A 91 -1.16 -39.90 -20.20
CA TYR A 91 -2.08 -40.52 -19.25
C TYR A 91 -3.48 -40.53 -19.85
N THR A 92 -4.17 -41.66 -19.75
CA THR A 92 -5.53 -41.89 -20.23
C THR A 92 -6.54 -41.90 -19.08
N LYS A 93 -7.83 -41.97 -19.40
CA LYS A 93 -8.88 -42.03 -18.37
C LYS A 93 -8.70 -43.28 -17.51
N GLY A 94 -8.62 -43.10 -16.20
CA GLY A 94 -8.45 -44.19 -15.23
C GLY A 94 -6.99 -44.41 -14.79
N ASP A 95 -5.99 -43.86 -15.48
CA ASP A 95 -4.62 -43.85 -14.96
C ASP A 95 -4.55 -43.09 -13.63
N CYS A 96 -3.64 -43.51 -12.75
CA CYS A 96 -3.40 -42.88 -11.45
C CYS A 96 -1.94 -42.45 -11.30
N ILE A 97 -1.72 -41.40 -10.51
CA ILE A 97 -0.41 -40.99 -10.00
C ILE A 97 -0.53 -40.72 -8.51
N ASP A 98 0.55 -40.97 -7.77
CA ASP A 98 0.63 -40.67 -6.34
C ASP A 98 1.49 -39.42 -6.14
N ILE A 99 0.83 -38.32 -5.78
CA ILE A 99 1.45 -37.00 -5.66
C ILE A 99 2.04 -36.85 -4.26
N PRO A 100 3.34 -36.60 -4.09
CA PRO A 100 3.93 -36.46 -2.77
C PRO A 100 3.41 -35.21 -2.08
N LEU A 101 3.13 -35.35 -0.79
CA LEU A 101 2.75 -34.25 0.07
C LEU A 101 3.98 -33.61 0.69
N THR A 102 3.90 -32.31 0.92
CA THR A 102 4.99 -31.54 1.53
C THR A 102 4.49 -30.78 2.75
N LEU A 103 5.41 -30.37 3.62
CA LEU A 103 5.15 -29.45 4.72
C LEU A 103 6.04 -28.23 4.61
N PRO A 104 5.55 -27.03 4.97
CA PRO A 104 6.35 -25.83 4.90
C PRO A 104 7.40 -25.87 6.03
N LYS A 105 8.59 -25.35 5.74
CA LYS A 105 9.60 -25.04 6.75
C LYS A 105 9.40 -23.62 7.22
N ILE A 106 9.08 -23.43 8.50
CA ILE A 106 8.75 -22.14 9.09
C ILE A 106 10.01 -21.55 9.74
N LYS A 107 10.16 -20.23 9.67
CA LYS A 107 11.13 -19.45 10.47
C LYS A 107 10.45 -18.23 11.07
N PHE A 108 10.72 -17.94 12.34
CA PHE A 108 10.34 -16.68 12.99
C PHE A 108 11.54 -15.73 13.04
N THR A 109 11.49 -14.68 12.20
CA THR A 109 12.57 -13.69 12.12
C THR A 109 12.22 -12.47 12.96
N LYS A 110 13.12 -12.07 13.87
CA LYS A 110 12.98 -10.93 14.78
C LYS A 110 12.64 -9.63 14.02
N LEU A 111 11.74 -8.83 14.59
CA LEU A 111 11.33 -7.52 14.11
C LEU A 111 11.73 -6.43 15.11
N THR A 112 12.29 -5.33 14.61
CA THR A 112 12.57 -4.13 15.41
C THR A 112 11.47 -3.07 15.28
N SER A 113 10.62 -3.18 14.26
CA SER A 113 9.51 -2.25 14.02
C SER A 113 8.34 -2.92 13.30
N ALA A 114 7.14 -2.37 13.47
CA ALA A 114 5.96 -2.69 12.67
C ALA A 114 4.97 -1.51 12.61
N SER A 115 3.96 -1.62 11.77
CA SER A 115 2.93 -0.60 11.60
C SER A 115 1.69 -0.91 12.42
N LEU A 116 0.96 0.13 12.82
CA LEU A 116 -0.37 -0.02 13.41
C LEU A 116 -1.27 -0.82 12.46
N GLY A 117 -1.86 -1.90 12.97
CA GLY A 117 -2.68 -2.83 12.21
C GLY A 117 -1.94 -4.02 11.59
N ASP A 118 -0.60 -4.07 11.65
CA ASP A 118 0.16 -5.24 11.19
C ASP A 118 -0.11 -6.47 12.06
N GLU A 119 -0.06 -7.66 11.44
CA GLU A 119 -0.04 -8.93 12.14
C GLU A 119 1.41 -9.33 12.43
N VAL A 120 1.71 -9.60 13.71
CA VAL A 120 3.04 -9.99 14.18
C VAL A 120 2.93 -11.20 15.11
N TYR A 121 4.03 -11.91 15.28
CA TYR A 121 4.16 -13.03 16.21
C TYR A 121 5.01 -12.60 17.39
N ILE A 122 4.63 -12.95 18.60
CA ILE A 122 5.51 -12.89 19.77
C ILE A 122 6.00 -14.31 19.99
N VAL A 123 7.32 -14.49 20.00
CA VAL A 123 7.99 -15.76 20.25
C VAL A 123 8.67 -15.65 21.61
N VAL A 124 8.38 -16.59 22.50
CA VAL A 124 9.04 -16.74 23.80
C VAL A 124 9.76 -18.08 23.81
N GLU A 125 11.09 -18.06 23.83
CA GLU A 125 11.95 -19.24 23.93
C GLU A 125 12.14 -19.62 25.40
N THR A 126 11.93 -20.89 25.73
CA THR A 126 11.92 -21.37 27.11
C THR A 126 12.77 -22.63 27.30
N GLU A 127 12.90 -23.05 28.55
CA GLU A 127 13.50 -24.32 28.95
C GLU A 127 12.66 -24.96 30.06
N ASN A 128 12.36 -26.25 29.94
CA ASN A 128 11.62 -27.02 30.95
C ASN A 128 10.22 -26.47 31.28
N MET A 129 9.58 -25.72 30.37
CA MET A 129 8.28 -25.05 30.60
C MET A 129 7.14 -25.59 29.72
N SER A 130 7.28 -26.80 29.16
CA SER A 130 6.26 -27.40 28.28
C SER A 130 4.86 -27.38 28.90
N GLY A 131 3.87 -26.91 28.11
CA GLY A 131 2.48 -26.81 28.55
C GLY A 131 2.16 -25.62 29.45
N ARG A 132 3.14 -24.79 29.82
CA ARG A 132 2.89 -23.58 30.60
C ARG A 132 2.27 -22.48 29.75
N GLU A 133 1.24 -21.82 30.28
CA GLU A 133 0.72 -20.58 29.71
C GLU A 133 1.61 -19.39 30.12
N ILE A 134 1.99 -18.57 29.15
CA ILE A 134 2.72 -17.32 29.35
C ILE A 134 1.76 -16.16 29.07
N LYS A 135 1.64 -15.25 30.03
CA LYS A 135 0.82 -14.03 29.94
C LYS A 135 1.70 -12.87 29.50
N MET A 136 1.25 -12.06 28.55
CA MET A 136 2.04 -11.02 27.91
C MET A 136 1.23 -9.75 27.67
N ASN A 137 1.92 -8.61 27.64
CA ASN A 137 1.37 -7.28 27.35
C ASN A 137 2.41 -6.46 26.56
N LEU A 138 1.96 -5.63 25.62
CA LEU A 138 2.79 -4.60 24.99
C LEU A 138 2.56 -3.27 25.70
N LYS A 139 3.62 -2.71 26.29
CA LYS A 139 3.55 -1.47 27.07
C LYS A 139 4.28 -0.33 26.38
N GLN A 140 3.78 0.89 26.58
CA GLN A 140 4.46 2.12 26.18
C GLN A 140 5.83 2.21 26.86
N GLY A 141 6.88 2.16 26.06
CA GLY A 141 8.26 2.45 26.45
C GLY A 141 8.65 3.90 26.18
N GLY A 142 9.95 4.17 26.32
CA GLY A 142 10.51 5.52 26.20
C GLY A 142 10.19 6.41 27.41
N ASP A 143 10.45 7.70 27.25
CA ASP A 143 10.27 8.77 28.24
C ASP A 143 8.99 9.59 28.03
N LYS A 144 8.33 9.43 26.88
CA LYS A 144 7.18 10.23 26.46
C LYS A 144 5.91 9.40 26.29
N LYS A 145 4.79 10.01 26.66
CA LYS A 145 3.45 9.51 26.34
C LYS A 145 3.17 9.69 24.85
N VAL A 146 2.97 8.58 24.14
CA VAL A 146 2.51 8.59 22.74
C VAL A 146 1.14 7.93 22.65
N LEU A 147 1.06 6.61 22.80
CA LEU A 147 -0.19 5.84 22.67
C LEU A 147 -0.91 5.65 24.01
N ALA A 148 -0.15 5.57 25.09
CA ALA A 148 -0.63 5.42 26.46
C ALA A 148 0.37 6.07 27.42
N GLU A 149 0.02 6.20 28.71
CA GLU A 149 1.00 6.60 29.73
C GLU A 149 2.21 5.65 29.73
N VAL A 150 3.39 6.18 30.03
CA VAL A 150 4.63 5.40 30.08
C VAL A 150 4.45 4.21 31.04
N LYS A 151 4.89 3.02 30.61
CA LYS A 151 4.69 1.70 31.26
C LYS A 151 3.24 1.18 31.32
N LYS A 152 2.26 1.85 30.70
CA LYS A 152 0.91 1.29 30.55
C LYS A 152 0.78 0.49 29.26
N GLY A 153 -0.11 -0.50 29.28
CA GLY A 153 -0.37 -1.38 28.14
C GLY A 153 -1.11 -0.67 27.01
N ILE A 154 -0.89 -1.12 25.79
CA ILE A 154 -1.68 -0.78 24.61
C ILE A 154 -2.60 -1.93 24.23
N TYR A 155 -3.71 -1.63 23.55
CA TYR A 155 -4.63 -2.67 23.09
C TYR A 155 -4.10 -3.35 21.82
N VAL A 156 -4.03 -4.68 21.86
CA VAL A 156 -3.77 -5.53 20.70
C VAL A 156 -4.89 -6.55 20.53
N THR A 157 -5.08 -7.05 19.32
CA THR A 157 -6.09 -8.08 19.03
C THR A 157 -5.41 -9.43 18.84
N GLN A 158 -5.75 -10.42 19.67
CA GLN A 158 -5.24 -11.79 19.50
C GLN A 158 -6.25 -12.59 18.66
N LYS A 159 -5.78 -13.28 17.61
CA LYS A 159 -6.72 -13.96 16.68
C LYS A 159 -7.54 -15.07 17.35
N SER A 160 -6.98 -15.75 18.34
CA SER A 160 -7.65 -16.85 19.07
C SER A 160 -8.87 -16.36 19.86
N ASN A 161 -8.78 -15.19 20.50
CA ASN A 161 -9.87 -14.65 21.32
C ASN A 161 -10.80 -13.67 20.57
N LYS A 162 -10.43 -13.24 19.35
CA LYS A 162 -11.16 -12.26 18.51
C LYS A 162 -11.51 -10.95 19.24
N GLN A 163 -10.82 -10.63 20.34
CA GLN A 163 -11.08 -9.46 21.17
C GLN A 163 -9.79 -8.68 21.37
N ALA A 164 -9.91 -7.36 21.48
CA ALA A 164 -8.78 -6.52 21.86
C ALA A 164 -8.58 -6.60 23.36
N SER A 165 -7.34 -6.84 23.78
CA SER A 165 -6.96 -6.94 25.18
C SER A 165 -5.60 -6.28 25.41
N LEU A 166 -5.39 -5.84 26.64
CA LEU A 166 -4.05 -5.45 27.12
C LEU A 166 -3.20 -6.70 27.43
N LEU A 167 -3.86 -7.81 27.74
CA LEU A 167 -3.23 -9.09 28.08
C LEU A 167 -3.53 -10.12 26.98
N PHE A 168 -2.49 -10.78 26.50
CA PHE A 168 -2.59 -11.89 25.55
C PHE A 168 -1.73 -13.05 26.05
N THR A 169 -2.08 -14.28 25.68
CA THR A 169 -1.42 -15.48 26.21
C THR A 169 -0.92 -16.42 25.11
N ALA A 170 0.05 -17.26 25.44
CA ALA A 170 0.44 -18.40 24.60
C ALA A 170 0.95 -19.55 25.46
N THR A 171 0.68 -20.78 25.03
CA THR A 171 1.14 -21.97 25.76
C THR A 171 2.41 -22.53 25.12
N VAL A 172 3.41 -22.85 25.95
CA VAL A 172 4.69 -23.43 25.50
C VAL A 172 4.44 -24.78 24.81
N GLY A 173 4.96 -24.90 23.58
CA GLY A 173 4.84 -26.08 22.73
C GLY A 173 3.50 -26.24 22.01
N GLU A 174 2.55 -25.33 22.21
CA GLU A 174 1.23 -25.39 21.56
C GLU A 174 1.34 -25.22 20.03
N PHE A 175 2.24 -24.35 19.57
CA PHE A 175 2.49 -24.16 18.14
C PHE A 175 2.96 -25.46 17.48
N ALA A 176 3.92 -26.16 18.09
CA ALA A 176 4.44 -27.44 17.60
C ALA A 176 3.37 -28.53 17.51
N LYS A 177 2.33 -28.47 18.36
CA LYS A 177 1.20 -29.42 18.35
C LYS A 177 0.14 -29.08 17.29
N LYS A 178 -0.11 -27.79 17.05
CA LYS A 178 -1.24 -27.33 16.23
C LYS A 178 -0.88 -27.11 14.77
N GLU A 179 0.35 -26.71 14.48
CA GLU A 179 0.76 -26.27 13.15
C GLU A 179 1.40 -27.41 12.36
N ASN A 180 0.92 -27.58 11.12
CA ASN A 180 1.44 -28.59 10.23
C ASN A 180 2.66 -28.03 9.48
N CYS A 181 3.85 -28.24 10.04
CA CYS A 181 5.12 -27.78 9.46
C CYS A 181 6.23 -28.80 9.68
N ALA A 182 7.18 -28.83 8.74
CA ALA A 182 8.23 -29.85 8.72
C ALA A 182 9.12 -29.78 9.98
N ASN A 183 9.38 -28.55 10.44
CA ASN A 183 10.22 -28.26 11.58
C ASN A 183 9.41 -27.89 12.84
N ALA A 184 8.22 -28.49 13.02
CA ALA A 184 7.38 -28.27 14.19
C ALA A 184 8.13 -28.54 15.51
N LYS A 185 9.03 -29.54 15.51
CA LYS A 185 9.85 -29.92 16.67
C LYS A 185 10.79 -28.81 17.15
N ASP A 186 11.18 -27.87 16.29
CA ASP A 186 12.02 -26.72 16.67
C ASP A 186 11.29 -25.78 17.65
N TYR A 187 9.97 -25.90 17.75
CA TYR A 187 9.09 -24.99 18.48
C TYR A 187 8.48 -25.61 19.75
N ILE A 188 8.95 -26.78 20.19
CA ILE A 188 8.40 -27.48 21.37
C ILE A 188 8.62 -26.70 22.68
N ASP A 189 9.73 -25.97 22.77
CA ASP A 189 10.10 -25.16 23.93
C ASP A 189 9.76 -23.68 23.70
N GLN A 190 8.82 -23.38 22.80
CA GLN A 190 8.42 -22.00 22.50
C GLN A 190 6.94 -21.75 22.78
N ALA A 191 6.61 -20.62 23.39
CA ALA A 191 5.26 -20.07 23.39
C ALA A 191 5.15 -19.02 22.27
N ILE A 192 4.20 -19.20 21.36
CA ILE A 192 4.06 -18.35 20.16
C ILE A 192 2.65 -17.75 20.11
N ALA A 193 2.54 -16.44 20.31
CA ALA A 193 1.29 -15.70 20.18
C ALA A 193 1.22 -14.95 18.85
N LYS A 194 0.11 -15.08 18.13
CA LYS A 194 -0.18 -14.24 16.95
C LYS A 194 -1.11 -13.08 17.33
N VAL A 195 -0.63 -11.85 17.18
CA VAL A 195 -1.39 -10.64 17.51
C VAL A 195 -1.46 -9.68 16.32
N LYS A 196 -2.49 -8.85 16.30
CA LYS A 196 -2.59 -7.69 15.42
C LYS A 196 -2.39 -6.43 16.25
N LEU A 197 -1.51 -5.54 15.80
CA LEU A 197 -1.13 -4.31 16.50
C LEU A 197 -2.23 -3.24 16.37
N GLN A 198 -3.42 -3.54 16.85
CA GLN A 198 -4.58 -2.65 16.85
C GLN A 198 -5.63 -3.10 17.87
N SER A 199 -6.52 -2.18 18.22
CA SER A 199 -7.78 -2.44 18.89
C SER A 199 -8.83 -3.00 17.92
N THR A 200 -9.85 -3.66 18.45
CA THR A 200 -11.08 -4.01 17.72
C THR A 200 -12.01 -2.82 17.57
N LYS A 201 -11.84 -1.75 18.38
CA LYS A 201 -12.58 -0.49 18.28
C LYS A 201 -11.87 0.48 17.33
N GLU A 202 -12.58 0.92 16.29
CA GLU A 202 -12.01 1.80 15.26
C GLU A 202 -11.65 3.20 15.80
N ASP A 203 -12.43 3.77 16.71
CA ASP A 203 -12.14 5.07 17.32
C ASP A 203 -10.79 5.06 18.07
N ARG A 204 -10.52 4.00 18.82
CA ARG A 204 -9.22 3.82 19.48
C ARG A 204 -8.07 3.70 18.49
N ASN A 205 -8.30 3.03 17.36
CA ASN A 205 -7.28 2.96 16.32
C ASN A 205 -7.05 4.32 15.66
N LYS A 206 -8.09 5.15 15.55
CA LYS A 206 -7.98 6.53 15.08
C LYS A 206 -7.18 7.38 16.07
N GLU A 207 -7.46 7.28 17.37
CA GLU A 207 -6.66 7.94 18.43
C GLU A 207 -5.18 7.54 18.34
N TYR A 208 -4.88 6.25 18.17
CA TYR A 208 -3.51 5.77 18.01
C TYR A 208 -2.82 6.35 16.77
N ARG A 209 -3.52 6.44 15.61
CA ARG A 209 -2.97 7.08 14.40
C ARG A 209 -2.67 8.56 14.64
N GLU A 210 -3.63 9.29 15.20
CA GLU A 210 -3.46 10.71 15.50
C GLU A 210 -2.30 10.96 16.47
N ALA A 211 -2.16 10.12 17.50
CA ALA A 211 -1.06 10.20 18.45
C ALA A 211 0.30 9.89 17.80
N LEU A 212 0.37 8.86 16.95
CA LEU A 212 1.58 8.55 16.19
C LEU A 212 1.94 9.69 15.26
N ASN A 213 0.99 10.24 14.50
CA ASN A 213 1.24 11.34 13.55
C ASN A 213 1.68 12.64 14.23
N LYS A 214 1.33 12.85 15.50
CA LYS A 214 1.79 13.99 16.32
C LYS A 214 3.16 13.77 16.97
N ALA A 215 3.62 12.53 17.09
CA ALA A 215 4.90 12.23 17.74
C ALA A 215 6.08 12.69 16.88
N VAL A 216 7.13 13.18 17.56
CA VAL A 216 8.44 13.41 16.93
C VAL A 216 8.91 12.04 16.40
N ASP A 217 9.16 11.94 15.10
CA ASP A 217 9.47 10.71 14.33
C ASP A 217 8.30 9.77 13.98
N LYS A 218 7.05 10.21 14.17
CA LYS A 218 5.84 9.45 13.79
C LYS A 218 5.78 8.01 14.34
N LYS A 219 6.36 7.79 15.52
CA LYS A 219 6.52 6.46 16.13
C LYS A 219 6.23 6.45 17.63
N ALA A 220 5.87 5.29 18.14
CA ALA A 220 5.81 4.98 19.55
C ALA A 220 6.81 3.85 19.87
N LEU A 221 7.48 3.97 21.01
CA LEU A 221 8.41 2.97 21.52
C LEU A 221 7.65 2.01 22.44
N LEU A 222 7.80 0.71 22.23
CA LEU A 222 7.11 -0.35 22.97
C LEU A 222 8.09 -1.38 23.53
N TYR A 223 7.66 -2.06 24.58
CA TYR A 223 8.33 -3.23 25.14
C TYR A 223 7.33 -4.33 25.51
N ILE A 224 7.80 -5.57 25.56
CA ILE A 224 7.02 -6.70 26.04
C ILE A 224 7.20 -6.78 27.56
N SER A 225 6.09 -6.82 28.28
CA SER A 225 6.06 -7.23 29.68
C SER A 225 5.36 -8.57 29.71
N MET A 226 5.99 -9.56 30.32
CA MET A 226 5.37 -10.87 30.44
C MET A 226 5.44 -11.39 31.87
N ASP A 227 4.60 -12.39 32.12
CA ASP A 227 4.48 -13.13 33.36
C ASP A 227 4.40 -14.61 32.98
N ALA A 228 5.38 -15.37 33.47
CA ALA A 228 5.51 -16.81 33.26
C ALA A 228 5.54 -17.56 34.60
N GLU A 229 5.20 -16.89 35.69
CA GLU A 229 5.16 -17.45 37.03
C GLU A 229 3.94 -18.38 37.19
N PRO A 230 4.01 -19.41 38.05
CA PRO A 230 2.86 -20.23 38.37
C PRO A 230 1.79 -19.41 39.11
N GLU A 231 0.54 -19.88 39.15
CA GLU A 231 -0.61 -19.14 39.75
C GLU A 231 -0.40 -18.69 41.21
N LYS A 232 0.54 -19.29 41.93
CA LYS A 232 0.91 -18.92 43.30
C LYS A 232 2.01 -17.83 43.38
N ASN A 233 2.43 -17.26 42.25
CA ASN A 233 3.47 -16.22 42.11
C ASN A 233 4.76 -16.55 42.87
N ASP A 234 5.23 -17.78 42.71
CA ASP A 234 6.52 -18.21 43.25
C ASP A 234 7.66 -17.74 42.32
N TRP A 235 8.15 -16.54 42.59
CA TRP A 235 9.18 -15.84 41.83
C TRP A 235 10.54 -16.58 41.78
N PHE A 236 10.75 -17.61 42.61
CA PHE A 236 11.95 -18.46 42.56
C PHE A 236 11.85 -19.60 41.53
N SER A 237 10.65 -19.89 41.04
CA SER A 237 10.39 -21.08 40.22
C SER A 237 10.85 -20.94 38.76
N VAL A 238 10.99 -19.71 38.24
CA VAL A 238 11.39 -19.43 36.85
C VAL A 238 12.55 -18.46 36.82
N LYS A 239 13.62 -18.79 36.08
CA LYS A 239 14.75 -17.87 35.82
C LYS A 239 14.62 -17.18 34.45
N TYR A 240 15.15 -15.97 34.37
CA TYR A 240 15.14 -15.12 33.15
C TYR A 240 16.59 -14.80 32.76
N GLU A 241 17.01 -15.15 31.53
CA GLU A 241 18.45 -15.09 31.16
C GLU A 241 18.96 -13.68 30.78
N GLU A 242 18.15 -12.80 30.19
CA GLU A 242 18.57 -11.44 29.81
C GLU A 242 18.23 -10.36 30.88
N VAL A 243 17.75 -10.76 32.07
CA VAL A 243 17.38 -9.82 33.14
C VAL A 243 18.40 -9.95 34.28
N PHE A 244 19.31 -8.97 34.39
CA PHE A 244 20.40 -8.94 35.38
C PHE A 244 19.96 -8.58 36.82
N ASP A 245 18.68 -8.27 37.04
CA ASP A 245 18.11 -7.90 38.36
C ASP A 245 16.79 -8.65 38.59
N ASN A 246 16.47 -8.98 39.84
CA ASN A 246 15.28 -9.70 40.30
C ASN A 246 13.97 -8.87 40.16
N ARG A 247 13.80 -8.12 39.06
CA ARG A 247 12.62 -7.29 38.75
C ARG A 247 12.02 -7.70 37.39
N PRO A 248 10.81 -7.24 37.02
CA PRO A 248 9.88 -8.01 36.18
C PRO A 248 10.43 -8.35 34.80
N ASN A 249 9.92 -9.44 34.23
CA ASN A 249 10.31 -10.02 32.95
C ASN A 249 9.95 -9.08 31.76
N LEU A 250 10.91 -8.23 31.37
CA LEU A 250 10.77 -7.21 30.31
C LEU A 250 11.69 -7.49 29.12
N TRP A 251 11.16 -7.36 27.91
CA TRP A 251 11.91 -7.54 26.64
C TRP A 251 11.68 -6.35 25.73
N TYR A 252 12.68 -6.02 24.90
CA TYR A 252 12.75 -4.73 24.20
C TYR A 252 12.71 -3.53 25.16
N TYR A 253 13.38 -3.63 26.30
CA TYR A 253 13.35 -2.61 27.33
C TYR A 253 14.71 -1.89 27.44
N GLY A 254 14.67 -0.56 27.58
CA GLY A 254 15.86 0.28 27.70
C GLY A 254 16.23 1.00 26.39
N GLU A 255 17.04 2.03 26.53
CA GLU A 255 17.53 2.84 25.41
C GLU A 255 18.24 1.96 24.36
N GLY A 256 17.97 2.24 23.07
CA GLY A 256 18.48 1.44 21.95
C GLY A 256 17.79 0.09 21.72
N ASN A 257 16.95 -0.38 22.65
CA ASN A 257 16.35 -1.73 22.61
C ASN A 257 14.82 -1.74 22.42
N TRP A 258 14.17 -0.59 22.25
CA TRP A 258 12.72 -0.51 22.07
C TRP A 258 12.23 -1.12 20.75
N PHE A 259 10.99 -1.60 20.74
CA PHE A 259 10.26 -1.93 19.51
C PHE A 259 9.52 -0.70 18.98
N GLU A 260 9.67 -0.36 17.70
CA GLU A 260 9.02 0.81 17.11
C GLU A 260 7.67 0.47 16.47
N LEU A 261 6.59 1.05 17.00
CA LEU A 261 5.27 1.05 16.37
C LEU A 261 5.07 2.35 15.59
N LYS A 262 4.78 2.26 14.28
CA LYS A 262 4.62 3.42 13.38
C LYS A 262 3.20 3.48 12.81
N ASP A 263 2.76 4.65 12.38
CA ASP A 263 1.62 4.74 11.46
C ASP A 263 2.13 4.83 10.02
N ASN A 264 2.09 3.70 9.32
CA ASN A 264 2.39 3.63 7.89
C ASN A 264 1.09 3.56 7.08
N SER A 265 0.05 4.31 7.44
CA SER A 265 -1.20 4.38 6.67
C SER A 265 -1.33 5.66 5.84
N THR A 266 -0.40 6.60 5.96
CA THR A 266 -0.41 7.83 5.17
C THR A 266 0.56 7.73 4.00
N LEU A 267 0.02 7.80 2.78
CA LEU A 267 0.79 7.95 1.55
C LEU A 267 1.21 9.42 1.43
N GLU A 268 2.48 9.72 1.62
CA GLU A 268 3.03 11.07 1.59
C GLU A 268 3.68 11.34 0.23
N TYR A 269 3.21 12.36 -0.48
CA TYR A 269 3.80 12.86 -1.72
C TYR A 269 4.62 14.12 -1.46
N ASN A 270 5.81 14.16 -2.04
CA ASN A 270 6.69 15.33 -2.10
C ASN A 270 6.81 15.78 -3.56
N ILE A 271 6.18 16.91 -3.87
CA ILE A 271 6.19 17.53 -5.20
C ILE A 271 7.24 18.62 -5.20
N TYR A 272 8.18 18.60 -6.14
CA TYR A 272 9.26 19.58 -6.22
C TYR A 272 9.04 20.54 -7.39
N SER A 273 9.39 21.81 -7.19
CA SER A 273 9.35 22.86 -8.21
C SER A 273 10.09 22.52 -9.51
N ASN A 274 11.03 21.58 -9.50
CA ASN A 274 11.73 21.12 -10.71
C ASN A 274 10.97 20.04 -11.51
N GLY A 275 9.76 19.64 -11.09
CA GLY A 275 8.97 18.60 -11.77
C GLY A 275 9.16 17.18 -11.21
N LYS A 276 10.05 16.99 -10.23
CA LYS A 276 10.22 15.71 -9.54
C LYS A 276 9.05 15.46 -8.59
N ILE A 277 8.60 14.21 -8.48
CA ILE A 277 7.61 13.77 -7.50
C ILE A 277 8.16 12.52 -6.80
N GLU A 278 8.12 12.51 -5.48
CA GLU A 278 8.47 11.34 -4.66
C GLU A 278 7.28 10.93 -3.79
N LYS A 279 7.18 9.64 -3.49
CA LYS A 279 6.22 9.12 -2.51
C LYS A 279 6.84 8.07 -1.62
N ASN A 280 6.39 7.99 -0.37
CA ASN A 280 6.80 6.91 0.52
C ASN A 280 6.17 5.57 0.12
N LYS A 281 6.83 4.46 0.48
CA LYS A 281 6.32 3.11 0.20
C LYS A 281 5.36 2.61 1.28
N ILE A 282 4.07 2.58 0.96
CA ILE A 282 3.01 2.14 1.88
C ILE A 282 2.18 1.00 1.29
N LYS A 283 2.07 -0.11 2.02
CA LYS A 283 1.32 -1.30 1.55
C LYS A 283 -0.19 -1.12 1.48
N LYS A 284 -0.77 -0.40 2.44
CA LYS A 284 -2.23 -0.24 2.58
C LYS A 284 -2.56 1.18 3.05
N PRO A 285 -2.35 2.18 2.20
CA PRO A 285 -2.58 3.56 2.60
C PRO A 285 -4.08 3.82 2.77
N LYS A 286 -4.42 4.55 3.82
CA LYS A 286 -5.78 4.99 4.15
C LYS A 286 -5.95 6.48 3.94
N GLU A 287 -4.87 7.24 4.05
CA GLU A 287 -4.83 8.68 3.92
C GLU A 287 -3.70 9.07 2.95
N VAL A 288 -3.81 10.27 2.38
CA VAL A 288 -2.80 10.84 1.49
C VAL A 288 -2.49 12.26 1.95
N LEU A 289 -1.20 12.58 2.01
CA LEU A 289 -0.66 13.89 2.36
C LEU A 289 0.13 14.42 1.17
N TYR A 290 -0.15 15.65 0.74
CA TYR A 290 0.64 16.33 -0.29
C TYR A 290 1.48 17.44 0.32
N ASN A 291 2.77 17.43 -0.03
CA ASN A 291 3.70 18.51 0.25
C ASN A 291 4.27 19.06 -1.06
N TYR A 292 4.58 20.35 -1.06
CA TYR A 292 5.30 21.01 -2.15
C TYR A 292 6.62 21.59 -1.64
N TYR A 293 7.69 21.42 -2.42
CA TYR A 293 8.99 22.05 -2.19
C TYR A 293 9.21 23.12 -3.25
N ASP A 294 9.28 24.38 -2.81
CA ASP A 294 9.52 25.50 -3.71
C ASP A 294 10.96 25.51 -4.25
N ALA A 295 11.28 26.46 -5.12
CA ALA A 295 12.62 26.57 -5.72
C ALA A 295 13.74 26.86 -4.70
N LYS A 296 13.39 27.40 -3.52
CA LYS A 296 14.31 27.65 -2.41
C LYS A 296 14.44 26.43 -1.49
N GLY A 297 13.65 25.39 -1.71
CA GLY A 297 13.62 24.16 -0.91
C GLY A 297 12.70 24.22 0.31
N ASN A 298 11.88 25.27 0.48
CA ASN A 298 10.96 25.31 1.62
C ASN A 298 9.80 24.33 1.40
N LYS A 299 9.45 23.61 2.47
CA LYS A 299 8.33 22.66 2.49
C LYS A 299 7.02 23.38 2.80
N HIS A 300 6.04 23.20 1.92
CA HIS A 300 4.66 23.67 2.06
C HIS A 300 3.73 22.46 2.23
N ARG A 301 3.07 22.34 3.38
CA ARG A 301 2.09 21.27 3.62
C ARG A 301 0.75 21.65 2.98
N LEU A 302 0.43 21.05 1.85
CA LEU A 302 -0.76 21.43 1.06
C LEU A 302 -2.06 20.91 1.67
N GLY A 303 -2.02 19.72 2.26
CA GLY A 303 -3.16 19.16 2.99
C GLY A 303 -3.22 17.64 2.92
N GLU A 304 -4.14 17.08 3.69
CA GLU A 304 -4.30 15.65 3.92
C GLU A 304 -5.77 15.24 3.76
N THR A 305 -6.01 14.08 3.16
CA THR A 305 -7.36 13.56 2.95
C THR A 305 -7.40 12.03 2.90
N LYS A 306 -8.60 11.46 2.97
CA LYS A 306 -8.82 10.01 2.93
C LYS A 306 -8.66 9.46 1.52
N LEU A 307 -8.12 8.25 1.44
CA LEU A 307 -8.08 7.41 0.26
C LEU A 307 -9.22 6.39 0.27
N ILE A 308 -9.67 6.05 -0.93
CA ILE A 308 -10.67 5.01 -1.19
C ILE A 308 -10.02 3.97 -2.10
N GLU A 309 -10.08 2.70 -1.69
CA GLU A 309 -9.61 1.57 -2.50
C GLU A 309 -10.77 0.96 -3.28
N VAL A 310 -10.63 0.82 -4.60
CA VAL A 310 -11.68 0.34 -5.50
C VAL A 310 -11.13 -0.65 -6.52
N ASP A 311 -11.99 -1.48 -7.10
CA ASP A 311 -11.59 -2.39 -8.18
C ASP A 311 -11.20 -1.62 -9.44
N LYS A 312 -10.03 -1.93 -10.00
CA LYS A 312 -9.51 -1.30 -11.21
C LYS A 312 -10.36 -1.65 -12.42
N TRP A 313 -10.78 -0.64 -13.15
CA TRP A 313 -11.43 -0.78 -14.46
C TRP A 313 -10.37 -1.00 -15.54
N GLN A 314 -10.60 -1.95 -16.43
CA GLN A 314 -9.79 -2.10 -17.65
C GLN A 314 -10.35 -1.25 -18.78
N LYS A 315 -11.68 -1.17 -18.86
CA LYS A 315 -12.43 -0.29 -19.77
C LYS A 315 -13.82 -0.04 -19.18
N LYS A 316 -14.59 0.88 -19.77
CA LYS A 316 -15.97 1.15 -19.32
C LYS A 316 -16.77 -0.16 -19.21
N ASN A 317 -17.47 -0.31 -18.09
CA ASN A 317 -18.30 -1.48 -17.74
C ASN A 317 -17.53 -2.81 -17.56
N ILE A 318 -16.19 -2.83 -17.65
CA ILE A 318 -15.38 -4.05 -17.52
C ILE A 318 -14.22 -3.83 -16.53
N LYS A 319 -14.26 -4.57 -15.43
CA LYS A 319 -13.19 -4.62 -14.43
C LYS A 319 -12.02 -5.46 -14.93
N LYS A 320 -10.82 -5.15 -14.43
CA LYS A 320 -9.62 -5.93 -14.74
C LYS A 320 -9.74 -7.34 -14.15
N ASN A 321 -9.25 -8.34 -14.89
CA ASN A 321 -9.17 -9.73 -14.46
C ASN A 321 -7.71 -10.22 -14.64
N PRO A 322 -7.01 -10.69 -13.58
CA PRO A 322 -7.45 -10.78 -12.19
C PRO A 322 -7.81 -9.42 -11.59
N ILE A 323 -8.66 -9.43 -10.55
CA ILE A 323 -9.10 -8.21 -9.87
C ILE A 323 -7.87 -7.53 -9.27
N GLU A 324 -7.60 -6.32 -9.75
CA GLU A 324 -6.61 -5.40 -9.18
C GLU A 324 -7.31 -4.24 -8.48
N LYS A 325 -6.64 -3.64 -7.50
CA LYS A 325 -7.14 -2.47 -6.78
C LYS A 325 -6.46 -1.19 -7.28
N THR A 326 -7.15 -0.07 -7.18
CA THR A 326 -6.61 1.27 -7.38
C THR A 326 -7.09 2.18 -6.27
N LEU A 327 -6.30 3.22 -5.97
CA LEU A 327 -6.61 4.22 -4.97
C LEU A 327 -7.20 5.46 -5.63
N LEU A 328 -8.14 6.10 -4.94
CA LEU A 328 -8.76 7.36 -5.33
C LEU A 328 -8.83 8.29 -4.12
N LEU A 329 -8.79 9.60 -4.36
CA LEU A 329 -9.19 10.62 -3.39
C LEU A 329 -10.30 11.50 -3.97
N ASP A 330 -11.08 12.12 -3.11
CA ASP A 330 -12.00 13.21 -3.49
C ASP A 330 -11.23 14.52 -3.60
N ALA A 331 -10.98 14.98 -4.82
CA ALA A 331 -10.15 16.16 -5.09
C ALA A 331 -10.68 17.43 -4.42
N ARG A 332 -12.00 17.52 -4.14
CA ARG A 332 -12.62 18.67 -3.48
C ARG A 332 -12.10 18.93 -2.07
N GLN A 333 -11.54 17.91 -1.42
CA GLN A 333 -10.98 18.07 -0.07
C GLN A 333 -9.66 18.85 -0.09
N LEU A 334 -9.03 18.99 -1.25
CA LEU A 334 -7.72 19.60 -1.45
C LEU A 334 -7.70 20.45 -2.73
N ASP A 335 -8.85 20.97 -3.15
CA ASP A 335 -8.99 21.63 -4.45
C ASP A 335 -8.47 23.07 -4.45
N LYS A 336 -8.15 23.63 -3.28
CA LYS A 336 -7.59 24.96 -3.11
C LYS A 336 -6.52 24.96 -2.02
N TYR A 337 -5.48 25.75 -2.24
CA TYR A 337 -4.47 26.08 -1.25
C TYR A 337 -3.98 27.49 -1.49
N SER A 338 -3.74 28.23 -0.41
CA SER A 338 -3.13 29.56 -0.49
C SER A 338 -2.21 29.79 0.70
N SER A 339 -0.97 30.15 0.38
CA SER A 339 0.05 30.65 1.29
C SER A 339 0.91 31.65 0.51
N LYS A 340 1.57 32.59 1.19
CA LYS A 340 2.27 33.75 0.58
C LYS A 340 2.88 33.51 -0.81
N GLU A 341 3.66 32.44 -0.98
CA GLU A 341 4.37 32.11 -2.24
C GLU A 341 3.76 30.93 -3.02
N VAL A 342 2.83 30.16 -2.45
CA VAL A 342 2.29 28.92 -3.06
C VAL A 342 0.77 28.96 -3.06
N ASN A 343 0.19 28.97 -4.25
CA ASN A 343 -1.26 29.06 -4.44
C ASN A 343 -1.71 28.16 -5.59
N TYR A 344 -2.84 27.48 -5.39
CA TYR A 344 -3.57 26.83 -6.48
C TYR A 344 -5.06 26.74 -6.15
N GLY A 345 -5.90 26.54 -7.17
CA GLY A 345 -7.34 26.47 -6.97
C GLY A 345 -8.13 25.90 -8.15
N ILE A 346 -8.99 24.92 -7.86
CA ILE A 346 -10.11 24.52 -8.70
C ILE A 346 -11.35 25.19 -8.12
N VAL A 347 -11.81 26.25 -8.76
CA VAL A 347 -12.90 27.08 -8.24
C VAL A 347 -14.27 26.56 -8.64
N LYS A 348 -14.34 25.73 -9.68
CA LYS A 348 -15.60 25.24 -10.23
C LYS A 348 -15.53 23.77 -10.64
N TRP A 349 -16.39 22.97 -10.03
CA TRP A 349 -16.62 21.58 -10.40
C TRP A 349 -17.95 21.43 -11.15
N SER A 350 -17.90 21.42 -12.48
CA SER A 350 -19.07 21.30 -13.37
C SER A 350 -19.33 19.84 -13.74
N THR A 351 -19.65 18.99 -12.76
CA THR A 351 -19.89 17.55 -12.99
C THR A 351 -21.28 17.11 -12.54
N SER A 352 -22.12 16.65 -13.47
CA SER A 352 -23.46 16.12 -13.17
C SER A 352 -23.48 14.77 -12.44
N LYS A 353 -22.39 13.98 -12.50
CA LYS A 353 -22.29 12.63 -11.91
C LYS A 353 -21.35 12.51 -10.71
N LYS A 354 -21.02 13.63 -10.04
CA LYS A 354 -20.10 13.65 -8.89
C LYS A 354 -18.72 13.03 -9.19
N ARG A 355 -18.16 13.28 -10.39
CA ARG A 355 -16.86 12.78 -10.86
C ARG A 355 -15.68 13.54 -10.26
N TYR A 356 -15.62 13.59 -8.93
CA TYR A 356 -14.60 14.34 -8.17
C TYR A 356 -13.34 13.51 -7.87
N TYR A 357 -13.34 12.23 -8.26
CA TYR A 357 -12.38 11.26 -7.76
C TYR A 357 -11.23 11.07 -8.73
N ILE A 358 -10.01 11.22 -8.22
CA ILE A 358 -8.78 11.18 -9.00
C ILE A 358 -7.78 10.23 -8.34
N ASN A 359 -6.96 9.58 -9.16
CA ASN A 359 -5.83 8.80 -8.67
C ASN A 359 -4.81 9.72 -7.96
N PRO A 360 -4.28 9.34 -6.79
CA PRO A 360 -3.37 10.20 -6.03
C PRO A 360 -2.07 10.54 -6.78
N ASP A 361 -1.52 9.62 -7.57
CA ASP A 361 -0.34 9.87 -8.41
C ASP A 361 -0.64 10.97 -9.44
N CYS A 362 -1.79 10.85 -10.12
CA CYS A 362 -2.26 11.82 -11.10
C CYS A 362 -2.55 13.20 -10.48
N PHE A 363 -3.10 13.23 -9.26
CA PHE A 363 -3.40 14.47 -8.56
C PHE A 363 -2.14 15.20 -8.11
N ALA A 364 -1.10 14.48 -7.68
CA ALA A 364 0.21 15.07 -7.41
C ALA A 364 0.74 15.85 -8.62
N GLY A 365 0.64 15.26 -9.81
CA GLY A 365 1.08 15.91 -11.04
C GLY A 365 0.22 17.11 -11.43
N LEU A 366 -1.10 17.04 -11.22
CA LEU A 366 -2.00 18.17 -11.46
C LEU A 366 -1.69 19.35 -10.53
N ILE A 367 -1.57 19.11 -9.22
CA ILE A 367 -1.24 20.15 -8.24
C ILE A 367 0.11 20.79 -8.57
N GLY A 368 1.14 19.99 -8.89
CA GLY A 368 2.46 20.50 -9.27
C GLY A 368 2.38 21.47 -10.45
N ALA A 369 1.64 21.11 -11.50
CA ALA A 369 1.43 21.96 -12.66
C ALA A 369 0.64 23.24 -12.34
N MET A 370 -0.37 23.15 -11.47
CA MET A 370 -1.15 24.32 -11.06
C MET A 370 -0.32 25.30 -10.23
N ILE A 371 0.52 24.80 -9.31
CA ILE A 371 1.39 25.64 -8.48
C ILE A 371 2.44 26.34 -9.35
N GLU A 372 3.08 25.61 -10.28
CA GLU A 372 4.11 26.17 -11.18
C GLU A 372 3.62 27.42 -11.92
N GLU A 373 2.38 27.38 -12.41
CA GLU A 373 1.80 28.45 -13.22
C GLU A 373 0.83 29.35 -12.43
N GLY A 374 0.78 29.22 -11.11
CA GLY A 374 -0.08 30.02 -10.23
C GLY A 374 -1.57 29.95 -10.58
N ILE A 375 -2.06 28.76 -10.95
CA ILE A 375 -3.45 28.55 -11.37
C ILE A 375 -4.36 28.45 -10.16
N VAL A 376 -5.10 29.53 -9.89
CA VAL A 376 -6.05 29.64 -8.76
C VAL A 376 -7.52 29.60 -9.17
N ASP A 377 -7.78 29.49 -10.46
CA ASP A 377 -9.07 29.72 -11.13
C ASP A 377 -9.48 28.57 -12.06
N LEU A 378 -8.98 27.35 -11.83
CA LEU A 378 -9.24 26.22 -12.70
C LEU A 378 -10.70 25.75 -12.59
N GLY A 379 -11.30 25.40 -13.74
CA GLY A 379 -12.55 24.66 -13.79
C GLY A 379 -12.31 23.19 -14.15
N SER A 380 -13.11 22.27 -13.63
CA SER A 380 -13.08 20.85 -14.01
C SER A 380 -14.50 20.31 -14.28
N THR A 381 -14.66 19.47 -15.31
CA THR A 381 -15.91 18.71 -15.52
C THR A 381 -15.84 17.28 -14.96
N GLY A 382 -14.71 16.94 -14.35
CA GLY A 382 -14.51 15.76 -13.52
C GLY A 382 -13.53 14.74 -14.08
N PHE A 383 -13.14 13.84 -13.19
CA PHE A 383 -12.29 12.68 -13.42
C PHE A 383 -13.18 11.43 -13.41
N SER A 384 -13.09 10.56 -12.40
CA SER A 384 -13.95 9.39 -12.24
C SER A 384 -15.01 9.55 -11.16
N ASP A 385 -16.00 8.65 -11.17
CA ASP A 385 -16.91 8.43 -10.04
C ASP A 385 -16.17 7.81 -8.84
N ILE A 386 -16.83 7.72 -7.68
CA ILE A 386 -16.26 7.20 -6.42
C ILE A 386 -15.68 5.78 -6.52
N ASN A 387 -16.20 4.96 -7.45
CA ASN A 387 -15.77 3.58 -7.67
C ASN A 387 -14.77 3.43 -8.84
N GLY A 388 -14.21 4.55 -9.31
CA GLY A 388 -13.30 4.60 -10.47
C GLY A 388 -13.98 4.52 -11.84
N SER A 389 -15.32 4.49 -11.89
CA SER A 389 -16.07 4.46 -13.15
C SER A 389 -15.87 5.75 -13.94
N PRO A 390 -15.81 5.68 -15.28
CA PRO A 390 -15.72 6.87 -16.13
C PRO A 390 -17.07 7.62 -16.26
N GLY A 391 -18.15 7.08 -15.70
CA GLY A 391 -19.51 7.62 -15.82
C GLY A 391 -19.98 7.63 -17.27
N ASN A 392 -20.32 8.82 -17.79
CA ASN A 392 -20.70 8.98 -19.20
C ASN A 392 -19.49 8.93 -20.15
N SER A 393 -18.28 9.24 -19.66
CA SER A 393 -17.06 9.11 -20.44
C SER A 393 -16.74 7.63 -20.71
N THR A 394 -15.81 7.39 -21.63
CA THR A 394 -15.22 6.09 -21.91
C THR A 394 -13.77 6.00 -21.44
N SER A 395 -13.08 7.14 -21.23
CA SER A 395 -11.65 7.21 -20.90
C SER A 395 -11.34 7.54 -19.44
N HIS A 396 -12.27 8.11 -18.66
CA HIS A 396 -12.04 8.57 -17.28
C HIS A 396 -12.01 7.43 -16.25
N ILE A 397 -11.42 6.30 -16.61
CA ILE A 397 -11.35 5.14 -15.74
C ILE A 397 -10.30 5.38 -14.65
N ASN A 398 -10.57 4.90 -13.45
CA ASN A 398 -9.63 4.87 -12.32
C ASN A 398 -9.08 6.24 -11.88
N GLY A 399 -9.72 7.34 -12.29
CA GLY A 399 -9.23 8.69 -11.99
C GLY A 399 -7.88 9.00 -12.67
N GLU A 400 -7.52 8.29 -13.73
CA GLU A 400 -6.25 8.45 -14.48
C GLU A 400 -6.41 9.39 -15.71
N ALA A 401 -7.60 9.96 -15.90
CA ALA A 401 -7.91 10.96 -16.91
C ALA A 401 -9.04 11.89 -16.41
N GLY A 402 -9.08 13.10 -16.94
CA GLY A 402 -10.08 14.10 -16.57
C GLY A 402 -10.21 15.24 -17.57
N ASP A 403 -11.25 16.04 -17.38
CA ASP A 403 -11.55 17.18 -18.24
C ASP A 403 -11.37 18.48 -17.46
N LEU A 404 -10.45 19.31 -17.93
CA LEU A 404 -10.19 20.64 -17.39
C LEU A 404 -10.79 21.70 -18.31
N ARG A 405 -11.42 22.73 -17.75
CA ARG A 405 -11.84 23.90 -18.54
C ARG A 405 -10.60 24.64 -19.04
N TYR A 406 -10.68 25.15 -20.26
CA TYR A 406 -9.64 26.05 -20.76
C TYR A 406 -9.59 27.31 -19.90
N LEU A 407 -8.37 27.80 -19.65
CA LEU A 407 -8.13 29.00 -18.86
C LEU A 407 -8.76 30.23 -19.52
N SER A 408 -9.31 31.10 -18.70
CA SER A 408 -10.04 32.29 -19.13
C SER A 408 -9.43 33.54 -18.51
N THR A 409 -9.46 34.64 -19.25
CA THR A 409 -9.13 35.97 -18.73
C THR A 409 -10.13 36.43 -17.67
N ASN A 410 -11.33 35.84 -17.63
CA ASN A 410 -12.34 36.12 -16.59
C ASN A 410 -12.00 35.48 -15.23
N LYS A 411 -11.13 34.47 -15.22
CA LYS A 411 -10.63 33.78 -14.01
C LYS A 411 -11.71 33.23 -13.06
N ASP A 412 -12.77 32.65 -13.62
CA ASP A 412 -13.93 32.14 -12.89
C ASP A 412 -14.08 30.60 -12.92
N GLY A 413 -13.14 29.89 -13.55
CA GLY A 413 -13.24 28.45 -13.82
C GLY A 413 -14.43 28.06 -14.69
N GLY A 414 -15.00 29.02 -15.41
CA GLY A 414 -16.17 28.89 -16.25
C GLY A 414 -15.95 28.05 -17.51
N GLN A 415 -17.01 27.97 -18.31
CA GLN A 415 -16.96 27.29 -19.59
C GLN A 415 -16.29 28.18 -20.64
N THR A 416 -15.08 27.81 -21.03
CA THR A 416 -14.28 28.53 -22.02
C THR A 416 -14.11 27.67 -23.26
N TYR A 417 -14.40 28.25 -24.43
CA TYR A 417 -14.16 27.61 -25.71
C TYR A 417 -12.89 28.17 -26.36
N LEU A 418 -12.20 27.37 -27.17
CA LEU A 418 -10.98 27.77 -27.89
C LEU A 418 -11.19 29.03 -28.77
N GLN A 419 -12.42 29.32 -29.18
CA GLN A 419 -12.78 30.46 -30.03
C GLN A 419 -13.26 31.69 -29.24
N HIS A 420 -13.41 31.60 -27.91
CA HIS A 420 -13.85 32.74 -27.12
C HIS A 420 -12.77 33.82 -27.05
N SER A 421 -13.18 35.09 -27.08
CA SER A 421 -12.27 36.23 -26.92
C SER A 421 -11.59 36.27 -25.55
N HIS A 422 -12.21 35.66 -24.54
CA HIS A 422 -11.66 35.54 -23.18
C HIS A 422 -10.89 34.22 -22.96
N PHE A 423 -10.64 33.41 -23.99
CA PHE A 423 -9.73 32.27 -23.87
C PHE A 423 -8.30 32.76 -23.69
N ASP A 424 -7.69 32.40 -22.55
CA ASP A 424 -6.34 32.84 -22.21
C ASP A 424 -5.30 31.86 -22.80
N TYR A 425 -4.99 32.07 -24.09
CA TYR A 425 -4.08 31.20 -24.83
C TYR A 425 -2.68 31.12 -24.20
N GLU A 426 -2.11 32.25 -23.79
CA GLU A 426 -0.75 32.29 -23.25
C GLU A 426 -0.66 31.55 -21.92
N ARG A 427 -1.62 31.76 -21.00
CA ARG A 427 -1.67 30.96 -19.76
C ARG A 427 -1.91 29.49 -20.05
N GLN A 428 -2.76 29.16 -21.03
CA GLN A 428 -3.05 27.77 -21.38
C GLN A 428 -1.82 27.04 -21.93
N VAL A 429 -1.01 27.71 -22.78
CA VAL A 429 0.25 27.16 -23.31
C VAL A 429 1.21 26.83 -22.17
N LYS A 430 1.41 27.76 -21.23
CA LYS A 430 2.28 27.53 -20.08
C LYS A 430 1.75 26.40 -19.19
N PHE A 431 0.46 26.40 -18.88
CA PHE A 431 -0.16 25.34 -18.10
C PHE A 431 -0.04 23.95 -18.75
N ASN A 432 -0.19 23.85 -20.07
CA ASN A 432 0.05 22.60 -20.80
C ASN A 432 1.51 22.12 -20.70
N ASN A 433 2.48 23.04 -20.76
CA ASN A 433 3.89 22.70 -20.58
C ASN A 433 4.17 22.24 -19.14
N ALA A 434 3.56 22.89 -18.14
CA ALA A 434 3.64 22.50 -16.74
C ALA A 434 2.99 21.11 -16.50
N LEU A 435 1.82 20.85 -17.08
CA LEU A 435 1.19 19.53 -17.06
C LEU A 435 2.14 18.45 -17.61
N TYR A 436 2.83 18.73 -18.72
CA TYR A 436 3.84 17.85 -19.28
C TYR A 436 5.08 17.68 -18.39
N LYS A 437 5.57 18.76 -17.78
CA LYS A 437 6.66 18.72 -16.78
C LYS A 437 6.33 17.76 -15.64
N PHE A 438 5.10 17.82 -15.12
CA PHE A 438 4.61 17.02 -14.00
C PHE A 438 3.94 15.69 -14.37
N GLY A 439 4.12 15.22 -15.61
CA GLY A 439 3.85 13.84 -16.01
C GLY A 439 2.63 13.61 -16.91
N TRP A 440 1.74 14.60 -17.08
CA TRP A 440 0.58 14.48 -17.97
C TRP A 440 0.98 14.57 -19.45
N GLY A 441 0.28 13.88 -20.35
CA GLY A 441 0.56 13.98 -21.78
C GLY A 441 1.86 13.32 -22.25
N ARG A 442 2.52 12.50 -21.41
CA ARG A 442 3.83 11.88 -21.69
C ARG A 442 3.71 10.52 -22.36
N GLU A 443 2.91 9.63 -21.76
CA GLU A 443 2.65 8.30 -22.33
C GLU A 443 1.79 8.42 -23.60
N LYS A 444 0.85 9.37 -23.59
CA LYS A 444 -0.03 9.71 -24.70
C LYS A 444 -0.34 11.20 -24.65
N LYS A 445 -0.34 11.86 -25.80
CA LYS A 445 -0.69 13.30 -25.91
C LYS A 445 -2.12 13.54 -25.44
N MET A 446 -2.33 14.60 -24.65
CA MET A 446 -3.66 15.07 -24.20
C MET A 446 -4.57 15.42 -25.40
N LEU A 447 -5.89 15.50 -25.22
CA LEU A 447 -6.79 15.84 -26.34
C LEU A 447 -7.24 17.31 -26.29
N SER A 448 -7.17 17.94 -27.45
CA SER A 448 -7.70 19.27 -27.74
C SER A 448 -8.24 19.31 -29.18
N GLU A 449 -8.67 20.46 -29.65
CA GLU A 449 -9.05 20.69 -31.05
C GLU A 449 -8.13 21.72 -31.71
N ASN A 450 -8.04 21.65 -33.05
CA ASN A 450 -7.42 22.72 -33.82
C ASN A 450 -8.37 23.92 -33.78
N PHE A 451 -7.83 25.12 -33.64
CA PHE A 451 -8.61 26.35 -33.63
C PHE A 451 -7.88 27.47 -34.37
N GLU A 452 -8.65 28.39 -34.93
CA GLU A 452 -8.11 29.59 -35.56
C GLU A 452 -7.81 30.63 -34.51
N ARG A 453 -6.53 31.02 -34.39
CA ARG A 453 -6.07 32.05 -33.47
C ARG A 453 -5.73 33.32 -34.24
N PHE A 454 -6.24 34.45 -33.77
CA PHE A 454 -5.83 35.77 -34.27
C PHE A 454 -4.33 36.00 -33.99
N ILE A 455 -3.60 36.45 -35.02
CA ILE A 455 -2.18 36.79 -34.93
C ILE A 455 -2.01 38.30 -34.95
N GLU A 456 -2.46 38.94 -36.02
CA GLU A 456 -2.31 40.37 -36.24
C GLU A 456 -3.35 40.88 -37.24
N GLU A 457 -3.55 42.20 -37.28
CA GLU A 457 -4.23 42.87 -38.39
C GLU A 457 -3.18 43.40 -39.35
N LYS A 458 -3.32 43.05 -40.63
CA LYS A 458 -2.46 43.55 -41.71
C LYS A 458 -3.26 44.40 -42.67
N GLU A 459 -2.70 45.54 -43.04
CA GLU A 459 -3.24 46.38 -44.10
C GLU A 459 -2.88 45.76 -45.45
N VAL A 460 -3.90 45.39 -46.22
CA VAL A 460 -3.76 44.80 -47.56
C VAL A 460 -4.49 45.66 -48.58
N LEU A 461 -3.93 45.77 -49.78
CA LEU A 461 -4.58 46.47 -50.88
C LEU A 461 -5.63 45.54 -51.50
N ASN A 462 -6.90 45.92 -51.46
CA ASN A 462 -7.95 45.15 -52.10
C ASN A 462 -7.78 45.23 -53.63
N PRO A 463 -7.62 44.09 -54.34
CA PRO A 463 -7.30 44.09 -55.77
C PRO A 463 -8.42 44.68 -56.64
N LYS A 464 -9.68 44.65 -56.16
CA LYS A 464 -10.86 45.15 -56.86
C LYS A 464 -11.12 46.63 -56.57
N THR A 465 -11.08 47.04 -55.31
CA THR A 465 -11.46 48.40 -54.91
C THR A 465 -10.27 49.37 -54.90
N LYS A 466 -9.03 48.85 -54.97
CA LYS A 466 -7.77 49.60 -54.81
C LYS A 466 -7.69 50.38 -53.49
N LYS A 467 -8.55 50.06 -52.52
CA LYS A 467 -8.51 50.64 -51.17
C LYS A 467 -7.72 49.74 -50.24
N LYS A 468 -7.06 50.37 -49.27
CA LYS A 468 -6.38 49.66 -48.20
C LYS A 468 -7.42 49.17 -47.19
N GLU A 469 -7.40 47.87 -46.91
CA GLU A 469 -8.32 47.20 -46.01
C GLU A 469 -7.54 46.46 -44.92
N LYS A 470 -8.02 46.50 -43.68
CA LYS A 470 -7.42 45.73 -42.58
C LYS A 470 -7.98 44.32 -42.61
N VAL A 471 -7.12 43.33 -42.79
CA VAL A 471 -7.47 41.91 -42.75
C VAL A 471 -6.88 41.28 -41.50
N LYS A 472 -7.73 40.52 -40.79
CA LYS A 472 -7.32 39.72 -39.64
C LYS A 472 -6.60 38.48 -40.13
N ILE A 473 -5.33 38.37 -39.77
CA ILE A 473 -4.54 37.17 -40.04
C ILE A 473 -4.78 36.19 -38.90
N THR A 474 -5.28 35.00 -39.24
CA THR A 474 -5.42 33.89 -38.30
C THR A 474 -4.44 32.77 -38.61
N LYS A 475 -4.15 31.96 -37.60
CA LYS A 475 -3.33 30.76 -37.72
C LYS A 475 -4.06 29.58 -37.07
N THR A 476 -4.19 28.50 -37.83
CA THR A 476 -4.59 27.20 -37.28
C THR A 476 -3.57 26.77 -36.22
N THR A 477 -4.04 26.64 -34.99
CA THR A 477 -3.23 26.39 -33.80
C THR A 477 -3.71 25.13 -33.09
N LEU A 478 -2.77 24.39 -32.51
CA LEU A 478 -3.01 23.29 -31.59
C LEU A 478 -2.20 23.56 -30.31
N LEU A 479 -2.78 23.27 -29.14
CA LEU A 479 -2.09 23.46 -27.86
C LEU A 479 -0.92 22.47 -27.71
N PRO A 480 0.18 22.87 -27.04
CA PRO A 480 1.33 22.00 -26.85
C PRO A 480 0.96 20.76 -26.03
N HIS A 481 1.67 19.66 -26.28
CA HIS A 481 1.44 18.35 -25.66
C HIS A 481 0.03 17.78 -25.86
N THR A 482 -0.68 18.27 -26.87
CA THR A 482 -1.99 17.75 -27.28
C THR A 482 -1.97 17.15 -28.69
N GLN A 483 -2.98 16.37 -28.98
CA GLN A 483 -3.35 15.96 -30.33
C GLN A 483 -4.77 16.45 -30.65
N HIS A 484 -5.00 16.79 -31.91
CA HIS A 484 -6.33 17.10 -32.41
C HIS A 484 -7.22 15.86 -32.31
N TYR A 485 -8.36 15.97 -31.64
CA TYR A 485 -9.38 14.92 -31.63
C TYR A 485 -10.78 15.50 -31.70
N LYS A 486 -11.45 15.23 -32.82
CA LYS A 486 -12.83 15.61 -33.09
C LYS A 486 -13.51 14.45 -33.83
N THR A 487 -14.68 14.04 -33.33
CA THR A 487 -15.61 13.16 -34.07
C THR A 487 -16.97 13.84 -34.16
N GLU A 488 -17.93 13.23 -34.86
CA GLU A 488 -19.31 13.74 -34.91
C GLU A 488 -19.96 13.84 -33.53
N LYS A 489 -19.59 12.95 -32.60
CA LYS A 489 -20.20 12.82 -31.27
C LYS A 489 -19.33 13.35 -30.13
N VAL A 490 -18.03 13.55 -30.37
CA VAL A 490 -17.06 13.91 -29.33
C VAL A 490 -16.26 15.12 -29.77
N ARG A 491 -16.26 16.14 -28.91
CA ARG A 491 -15.65 17.44 -29.13
C ARG A 491 -14.80 17.83 -27.92
N HIS A 492 -13.68 18.49 -28.15
CA HIS A 492 -12.72 19.00 -27.16
C HIS A 492 -12.47 20.52 -27.30
N TYR A 493 -13.33 21.25 -28.03
CA TYR A 493 -13.23 22.71 -28.13
C TYR A 493 -13.57 23.45 -26.82
N HIS A 494 -14.17 22.78 -25.83
CA HIS A 494 -14.67 23.37 -24.59
C HIS A 494 -14.03 22.85 -23.29
N HIS A 495 -13.00 22.01 -23.42
CA HIS A 495 -12.19 21.48 -22.33
C HIS A 495 -10.90 20.87 -22.89
N LEU A 496 -9.85 20.86 -22.06
CA LEU A 496 -8.66 20.05 -22.26
C LEU A 496 -8.90 18.68 -21.63
N HIS A 497 -8.81 17.60 -22.41
CA HIS A 497 -8.85 16.24 -21.88
C HIS A 497 -7.44 15.79 -21.49
N ILE A 498 -7.16 15.75 -20.19
CA ILE A 498 -5.88 15.32 -19.65
C ILE A 498 -5.88 13.81 -19.44
N PHE A 499 -4.88 13.13 -19.98
CA PHE A 499 -4.62 11.69 -19.82
C PHE A 499 -3.15 11.40 -20.18
N GLY A 500 -2.77 10.12 -20.19
CA GLY A 500 -1.42 9.72 -20.57
C GLY A 500 -0.37 10.11 -19.53
N PHE A 501 -0.75 9.98 -18.25
CA PHE A 501 0.14 10.25 -17.12
C PHE A 501 1.28 9.22 -17.09
N ASP A 502 2.52 9.70 -17.01
CA ASP A 502 3.71 8.87 -16.86
C ASP A 502 3.95 8.57 -15.37
N PHE A 503 3.49 7.40 -14.92
CA PHE A 503 3.67 6.94 -13.54
C PHE A 503 5.12 6.71 -13.15
N SER A 504 6.05 6.57 -14.12
CA SER A 504 7.49 6.42 -13.82
C SER A 504 8.13 7.70 -13.29
N LYS A 505 7.45 8.86 -13.44
CA LYS A 505 7.86 10.14 -12.84
C LYS A 505 7.81 10.16 -11.32
N ILE A 506 7.06 9.24 -10.73
CA ILE A 506 6.88 9.17 -9.29
C ILE A 506 7.86 8.16 -8.73
N LYS A 507 8.85 8.66 -8.01
CA LYS A 507 9.86 7.82 -7.38
C LYS A 507 9.38 7.37 -5.99
N GLU A 508 9.33 6.07 -5.77
CA GLU A 508 9.17 5.53 -4.41
C GLU A 508 10.47 5.71 -3.62
N VAL A 509 10.37 6.31 -2.44
CA VAL A 509 11.49 6.56 -1.50
C VAL A 509 11.29 5.90 -0.15
#